data_AF-A0A543IQ00-F1
#
_entry.id   AF-A0A543IQ00-F1
#
_cell.length_a   1.000
_cell.length_b   1.000
_cell.length_c   1.000
_cell.angle_alpha   90.00
_cell.angle_beta   90.00
_cell.angle_gamma   90.00
#
_symmetry.space_group_name_H-M   'P 1'
#
loop_
_entity.id
_entity.type
_entity.pdbx_description
1 polymer ?
#
loop_
_entity_poly.entity_id
_entity_poly.type
_entity_poly.pdbx_seq_one_letter_code
_entity_poly.pdbx_strand_id
1 'polypeptide(L)'
;MYDEWKALADRVAGHAQNFLDGLTRLANGEGGDAFLPLLLVEVSQLSLAGAQLAAAEDVILPGNFEPPIGPDPDIDPLRTALAARLGPVDDYVEVFDPYKDTKVTPYRLSDDLAAVAADLTHGLRHYRAGRPMEALWWLQYSYFNSWGNHAGAALRALQALVAHSRLDVEEEKTPV
;
A
#
# COMPACT_ATOMS: atom_id res chain seq x y z
N MET A 1 -1.94 23.39 -15.43
CA MET A 1 -1.11 23.13 -14.25
C MET A 1 -1.94 23.02 -12.97
N TYR A 2 -2.52 24.08 -12.38
CA TYR A 2 -3.31 23.92 -11.14
C TYR A 2 -4.49 22.93 -11.29
N ASP A 3 -5.26 23.04 -12.37
CA ASP A 3 -6.39 22.13 -12.64
C ASP A 3 -5.93 20.68 -12.91
N GLU A 4 -4.75 20.51 -13.52
CA GLU A 4 -4.15 19.19 -13.77
C GLU A 4 -3.68 18.54 -12.47
N TRP A 5 -3.03 19.31 -11.60
CA TRP A 5 -2.63 18.87 -10.27
C TRP A 5 -3.82 18.52 -9.39
N LYS A 6 -4.87 19.34 -9.42
CA LYS A 6 -6.10 19.03 -8.72
C LYS A 6 -6.72 17.74 -9.25
N ALA A 7 -6.80 17.56 -10.57
CA ALA A 7 -7.35 16.34 -11.16
C ALA A 7 -6.51 15.10 -10.79
N LEU A 8 -5.19 15.22 -10.70
CA LEU A 8 -4.33 14.15 -10.21
C LEU A 8 -4.58 13.87 -8.73
N ALA A 9 -4.63 14.91 -7.89
CA ALA A 9 -4.94 14.80 -6.47
C ALA A 9 -6.29 14.10 -6.24
N ASP A 10 -7.34 14.49 -6.96
CA ASP A 10 -8.67 13.89 -6.85
C ASP A 10 -8.62 12.38 -7.18
N ARG A 11 -7.88 11.98 -8.23
CA ARG A 11 -7.73 10.57 -8.62
C ARG A 11 -6.94 9.77 -7.59
N VAL A 12 -5.76 10.26 -7.19
CA VAL A 12 -4.90 9.55 -6.22
C VAL A 12 -5.59 9.46 -4.87
N ALA A 13 -6.28 10.51 -4.42
CA ALA A 13 -7.09 10.47 -3.22
C ALA A 13 -8.21 9.44 -3.32
N GLY A 14 -8.87 9.32 -4.48
CA GLY A 14 -9.85 8.26 -4.72
C GLY A 14 -9.27 6.85 -4.58
N HIS A 15 -8.12 6.58 -5.21
CA HIS A 15 -7.44 5.29 -5.08
C HIS A 15 -6.98 5.00 -3.65
N ALA A 16 -6.41 5.99 -2.97
CA ALA A 16 -5.98 5.85 -1.58
C ALA A 16 -7.17 5.56 -0.64
N GLN A 17 -8.30 6.26 -0.85
CA GLN A 17 -9.52 6.00 -0.08
C GLN A 17 -10.04 4.58 -0.31
N ASN A 18 -10.13 4.15 -1.57
CA ASN A 18 -10.59 2.81 -1.91
C ASN A 18 -9.71 1.73 -1.26
N PHE A 19 -8.39 1.91 -1.31
CA PHE A 19 -7.43 1.01 -0.66
C PHE A 19 -7.68 0.92 0.86
N LEU A 20 -7.80 2.06 1.55
CA LEU A 20 -8.04 2.08 3.00
C LEU A 20 -9.37 1.43 3.38
N ASP A 21 -10.43 1.68 2.61
CA ASP A 21 -11.76 1.10 2.83
C ASP A 21 -11.73 -0.41 2.58
N GLY A 22 -11.10 -0.85 1.48
CA GLY A 22 -10.92 -2.26 1.14
C GLY A 22 -10.11 -3.00 2.20
N LEU A 23 -8.98 -2.42 2.62
CA LEU A 23 -8.12 -2.99 3.65
C LEU A 23 -8.85 -3.13 5.00
N THR A 24 -9.63 -2.11 5.39
CA THR A 24 -10.45 -2.14 6.60
C THR A 24 -11.51 -3.25 6.53
N ARG A 25 -12.20 -3.38 5.40
CA ARG A 25 -13.21 -4.45 5.19
C ARG A 25 -12.59 -5.85 5.28
N LEU A 26 -11.45 -6.06 4.63
CA LEU A 26 -10.73 -7.34 4.63
C LEU A 26 -10.18 -7.69 6.04
N ALA A 27 -9.65 -6.70 6.76
CA ALA A 27 -9.22 -6.85 8.15
C ALA A 27 -10.38 -7.25 9.07
N ASN A 28 -11.58 -6.71 8.82
CA ASN A 28 -12.81 -7.03 9.55
C ASN A 28 -13.47 -8.37 9.16
N GLY A 29 -12.82 -9.18 8.31
CA GLY A 29 -13.27 -10.53 8.00
C GLY A 29 -13.98 -10.69 6.66
N GLU A 30 -14.14 -9.63 5.88
CA GLU A 30 -14.67 -9.75 4.51
C GLU A 30 -13.72 -10.56 3.60
N GLY A 31 -14.26 -11.06 2.49
CA GLY A 31 -13.51 -11.75 1.44
C GLY A 31 -13.46 -13.26 1.56
N GLY A 32 -13.63 -13.86 2.75
CA GLY A 32 -13.62 -15.32 2.93
C GLY A 32 -12.40 -15.98 2.25
N ASP A 33 -12.64 -17.01 1.43
CA ASP A 33 -11.59 -17.71 0.66
C ASP A 33 -10.91 -16.83 -0.40
N ALA A 34 -11.52 -15.69 -0.76
CA ALA A 34 -10.97 -14.72 -1.69
C ALA A 34 -10.16 -13.60 -1.00
N PHE A 35 -9.88 -13.72 0.31
CA PHE A 35 -9.13 -12.70 1.07
C PHE A 35 -7.79 -12.31 0.40
N LEU A 36 -6.92 -13.28 0.07
CA LEU A 36 -5.62 -12.99 -0.57
C LEU A 36 -5.76 -12.39 -1.98
N PRO A 37 -6.60 -12.93 -2.89
CA PRO A 37 -6.87 -12.29 -4.17
C PRO A 37 -7.43 -10.87 -4.06
N LEU A 38 -8.33 -10.60 -3.11
CA LEU A 38 -8.89 -9.26 -2.92
C LEU A 38 -7.84 -8.30 -2.39
N LEU A 39 -7.00 -8.74 -1.45
CA LEU A 39 -5.88 -7.94 -0.95
C LEU A 39 -4.89 -7.59 -2.08
N LEU A 40 -4.62 -8.54 -2.98
CA LEU A 40 -3.83 -8.30 -4.20
C LEU A 40 -4.49 -7.25 -5.11
N VAL A 41 -5.82 -7.26 -5.25
CA VAL A 41 -6.55 -6.24 -6.03
C VAL A 41 -6.38 -4.86 -5.41
N GLU A 42 -6.57 -4.71 -4.10
CA GLU A 42 -6.42 -3.43 -3.40
C GLU A 42 -5.00 -2.85 -3.59
N VAL A 43 -3.97 -3.68 -3.37
CA VAL A 43 -2.57 -3.26 -3.56
C VAL A 43 -2.29 -2.90 -5.03
N SER A 44 -2.78 -3.68 -5.99
CA SER A 44 -2.59 -3.40 -7.42
C SER A 44 -3.21 -2.06 -7.85
N GLN A 45 -4.40 -1.73 -7.34
CA GLN A 45 -5.06 -0.45 -7.60
C GLN A 45 -4.26 0.71 -7.00
N LEU A 46 -3.71 0.53 -5.80
CA LEU A 46 -2.84 1.52 -5.20
C LEU A 46 -1.52 1.69 -5.97
N SER A 47 -0.93 0.59 -6.45
CA SER A 47 0.29 0.65 -7.28
C SER A 47 0.07 1.43 -8.57
N LEU A 48 -1.12 1.39 -9.17
CA LEU A 48 -1.48 2.26 -10.30
C LEU A 48 -1.42 3.74 -9.91
N ALA A 49 -1.96 4.11 -8.74
CA ALA A 49 -1.90 5.49 -8.26
C ALA A 49 -0.45 5.92 -7.98
N GLY A 50 0.37 5.04 -7.41
CA GLY A 50 1.81 5.26 -7.22
C GLY A 50 2.55 5.48 -8.54
N ALA A 51 2.27 4.67 -9.55
CA ALA A 51 2.85 4.83 -10.88
C ALA A 51 2.43 6.18 -11.54
N GLN A 52 1.20 6.63 -11.31
CA GLN A 52 0.76 7.95 -11.77
C GLN A 52 1.51 9.10 -11.09
N LEU A 53 1.80 8.98 -9.78
CA LEU A 53 2.63 9.94 -9.04
C LEU A 53 4.08 9.94 -9.53
N ALA A 54 4.63 8.76 -9.83
CA ALA A 54 5.99 8.60 -10.35
C ALA A 54 6.18 9.21 -11.74
N ALA A 55 5.13 9.22 -12.56
CA ALA A 55 5.14 9.79 -13.89
C ALA A 55 4.89 11.31 -13.92
N ALA A 56 4.42 11.88 -12.80
CA ALA A 56 4.21 13.32 -12.68
C ALA A 56 5.52 14.04 -12.34
N GLU A 57 5.59 15.34 -12.64
CA GLU A 57 6.68 16.19 -12.16
C GLU A 57 6.70 16.23 -10.62
N ASP A 58 7.83 16.64 -10.03
CA ASP A 58 7.90 16.81 -8.59
C ASP A 58 6.95 17.92 -8.14
N VAL A 59 6.03 17.58 -7.25
CA VAL A 59 5.17 18.53 -6.57
C VAL A 59 6.00 19.23 -5.51
N ILE A 60 6.01 20.56 -5.53
CA ILE A 60 6.76 21.36 -4.55
C ILE A 60 5.81 22.38 -3.94
N LEU A 61 5.70 22.38 -2.61
CA LEU A 61 4.90 23.36 -1.90
C LEU A 61 5.55 24.74 -1.87
N PRO A 62 4.76 25.83 -1.88
CA PRO A 62 5.28 27.16 -1.60
C PRO A 62 6.01 27.18 -0.25
N GLY A 63 7.29 27.53 -0.27
CA GLY A 63 8.13 27.57 0.94
C GLY A 63 8.58 26.20 1.47
N ASN A 64 8.35 25.11 0.73
CA ASN A 64 8.74 23.74 1.09
C ASN A 64 8.32 23.33 2.51
N PHE A 65 7.11 23.73 2.90
CA PHE A 65 6.60 23.55 4.24
C PHE A 65 5.21 22.92 4.20
N GLU A 66 5.05 21.83 4.94
CA GLU A 66 3.76 21.22 5.20
C GLU A 66 3.07 21.91 6.37
N PRO A 67 1.85 22.46 6.18
CA PRO A 67 1.13 23.06 7.29
C PRO A 67 0.72 22.00 8.31
N PRO A 68 0.85 22.28 9.63
CA PRO A 68 0.50 21.33 10.66
C PRO A 68 -0.91 20.78 10.46
N ILE A 69 -1.01 19.47 10.60
CA ILE A 69 -2.28 18.77 10.72
C ILE A 69 -2.28 18.07 12.08
N GLY A 70 -3.46 17.83 12.66
CA GLY A 70 -3.56 17.27 14.02
C GLY A 70 -2.83 15.91 14.17
N PRO A 71 -2.87 15.29 15.36
CA PRO A 71 -2.19 14.01 15.57
C PRO A 71 -2.66 12.95 14.56
N ASP A 72 -1.73 12.08 14.16
CA ASP A 72 -2.05 10.96 13.28
C ASP A 72 -2.93 9.94 14.00
N PRO A 73 -3.88 9.32 13.29
CA PRO A 73 -4.72 8.28 13.86
C PRO A 73 -3.88 7.03 14.18
N ASP A 74 -4.34 6.26 15.16
CA ASP A 74 -3.72 4.99 15.50
C ASP A 74 -4.05 3.92 14.44
N ILE A 75 -3.01 3.38 13.80
CA ILE A 75 -3.10 2.35 12.76
C ILE A 75 -2.83 0.95 13.33
N ASP A 76 -2.33 0.83 14.56
CA ASP A 76 -2.00 -0.48 15.16
C ASP A 76 -3.19 -1.47 15.22
N PRO A 77 -4.44 -1.04 15.46
CA PRO A 77 -5.59 -1.94 15.38
C PRO A 77 -5.75 -2.60 14.01
N LEU A 78 -5.51 -1.84 12.92
CA LEU A 78 -5.58 -2.36 11.55
C LEU A 78 -4.46 -3.39 11.31
N ARG A 79 -3.23 -3.05 11.70
CA ARG A 79 -2.06 -3.93 11.60
C ARG A 79 -2.30 -5.26 12.31
N THR A 80 -2.78 -5.20 13.56
CA THR A 80 -3.08 -6.38 14.37
C THR A 80 -4.19 -7.24 13.76
N ALA A 81 -5.25 -6.62 13.24
CA ALA A 81 -6.33 -7.33 12.57
C ALA A 81 -5.84 -8.02 11.28
N LEU A 82 -5.03 -7.35 10.46
CA LEU A 82 -4.44 -7.94 9.26
C LEU A 82 -3.51 -9.11 9.57
N ALA A 83 -2.62 -8.96 10.57
CA ALA A 83 -1.73 -10.03 11.01
C ALA A 83 -2.52 -11.28 11.43
N ALA A 84 -3.62 -11.09 12.17
CA ALA A 84 -4.49 -12.20 12.58
C ALA A 84 -5.18 -12.88 11.38
N ARG A 85 -5.53 -12.13 10.33
CA ARG A 85 -6.15 -12.66 9.10
C ARG A 85 -5.14 -13.39 8.21
N LEU A 86 -3.93 -12.87 8.10
CA LEU A 86 -2.84 -13.43 7.30
C LEU A 86 -2.23 -14.67 7.95
N GLY A 87 -2.12 -14.67 9.28
CA GLY A 87 -1.64 -15.83 10.05
C GLY A 87 -0.27 -16.32 9.53
N PRO A 88 -0.13 -17.61 9.15
CA PRO A 88 1.17 -18.15 8.75
C PRO A 88 1.79 -17.53 7.49
N VAL A 89 1.01 -16.84 6.65
CA VAL A 89 1.50 -16.24 5.42
C VAL A 89 1.82 -14.74 5.56
N ASP A 90 1.83 -14.23 6.79
CA ASP A 90 2.14 -12.82 7.06
C ASP A 90 3.63 -12.50 6.82
N ASP A 91 4.53 -13.41 7.23
CA ASP A 91 5.97 -13.25 7.05
C ASP A 91 6.42 -13.57 5.61
N TYR A 92 7.29 -12.74 5.06
CA TYR A 92 7.95 -12.98 3.77
C TYR A 92 9.36 -12.36 3.74
N VAL A 93 10.07 -12.53 2.62
CA VAL A 93 11.39 -11.91 2.42
C VAL A 93 11.42 -11.16 1.09
N GLU A 94 12.12 -10.04 1.05
CA GLU A 94 12.25 -9.17 -0.13
C GLU A 94 13.67 -8.63 -0.26
N VAL A 95 14.09 -8.31 -1.48
CA VAL A 95 15.30 -7.51 -1.73
C VAL A 95 14.89 -6.04 -1.74
N PHE A 96 15.34 -5.28 -0.73
CA PHE A 96 14.90 -3.89 -0.54
C PHE A 96 15.31 -2.96 -1.69
N ASP A 97 16.61 -2.82 -1.98
CA ASP A 97 17.10 -2.10 -3.16
C ASP A 97 17.72 -3.09 -4.15
N PRO A 98 17.03 -3.48 -5.25
CA PRO A 98 17.54 -4.48 -6.18
C PRO A 98 18.79 -4.03 -6.96
N TYR A 99 19.19 -2.76 -6.86
CA TYR A 99 20.41 -2.25 -7.49
C TYR A 99 21.61 -2.23 -6.53
N LYS A 100 21.38 -2.30 -5.21
CA LYS A 100 22.45 -2.20 -4.19
C LYS A 100 22.54 -3.44 -3.31
N ASP A 101 21.41 -4.02 -2.97
CA ASP A 101 21.33 -5.13 -2.03
C ASP A 101 21.52 -6.46 -2.74
N THR A 102 22.23 -7.35 -2.04
CA THR A 102 22.51 -8.73 -2.49
C THR A 102 21.94 -9.77 -1.52
N LYS A 103 21.24 -9.30 -0.49
CA LYS A 103 20.65 -10.11 0.57
C LYS A 103 19.18 -9.74 0.70
N VAL A 104 18.40 -10.73 1.15
CA VAL A 104 16.99 -10.53 1.46
C VAL A 104 16.82 -10.00 2.89
N THR A 105 15.75 -9.27 3.10
CA THR A 105 15.32 -8.72 4.38
C THR A 105 13.96 -9.33 4.75
N PRO A 106 13.74 -9.73 6.01
CA PRO A 106 12.43 -10.20 6.46
C PRO A 106 11.43 -9.05 6.57
N TYR A 107 10.22 -9.29 6.10
CA TYR A 107 9.08 -8.37 6.13
C TYR A 107 7.82 -9.08 6.60
N ARG A 108 6.80 -8.29 6.92
CA ARG A 108 5.45 -8.75 7.20
C ARG A 108 4.45 -7.97 6.38
N LEU A 109 3.54 -8.67 5.70
CA LEU A 109 2.47 -8.06 4.93
C LEU A 109 1.62 -7.13 5.79
N SER A 110 1.29 -7.52 7.02
CA SER A 110 0.52 -6.70 7.96
C SER A 110 1.22 -5.40 8.32
N ASP A 111 2.53 -5.44 8.57
CA ASP A 111 3.33 -4.26 8.91
C ASP A 111 3.47 -3.33 7.67
N ASP A 112 3.71 -3.88 6.49
CA ASP A 112 3.80 -3.10 5.24
C ASP A 112 2.49 -2.41 4.88
N LEU A 113 1.38 -3.14 4.93
CA LEU A 113 0.04 -2.61 4.62
C LEU A 113 -0.39 -1.55 5.64
N ALA A 114 0.00 -1.69 6.91
CA ALA A 114 -0.22 -0.69 7.93
C ALA A 114 0.64 0.57 7.72
N ALA A 115 1.91 0.43 7.34
CA ALA A 115 2.77 1.56 7.00
C ALA A 115 2.21 2.35 5.80
N VAL A 116 1.79 1.64 4.75
CA VAL A 116 1.09 2.24 3.61
C VAL A 116 -0.17 2.96 4.06
N ALA A 117 -1.00 2.33 4.91
CA ALA A 117 -2.23 2.94 5.39
C ALA A 117 -1.97 4.24 6.19
N ALA A 118 -0.90 4.29 6.98
CA ALA A 118 -0.50 5.49 7.73
C ALA A 118 -0.16 6.64 6.77
N ASP A 119 0.72 6.41 5.79
CA ASP A 119 1.15 7.41 4.81
C ASP A 119 -0.03 7.97 4.01
N LEU A 120 -0.90 7.08 3.51
CA LEU A 120 -2.08 7.47 2.74
C LEU A 120 -3.10 8.23 3.59
N THR A 121 -3.29 7.82 4.84
CA THR A 121 -4.20 8.50 5.76
C THR A 121 -3.75 9.93 6.00
N HIS A 122 -2.46 10.17 6.19
CA HIS A 122 -1.92 11.51 6.35
C HIS A 122 -2.22 12.39 5.13
N GLY A 123 -1.87 11.93 3.93
CA GLY A 123 -2.16 12.67 2.69
C GLY A 123 -3.66 12.94 2.47
N LEU A 124 -4.52 11.97 2.74
CA LEU A 124 -5.98 12.12 2.63
C LEU A 124 -6.55 13.14 3.61
N ARG A 125 -5.93 13.32 4.79
CA ARG A 125 -6.38 14.35 5.73
C ARG A 125 -6.14 15.76 5.18
N HIS A 126 -5.04 15.99 4.45
CA HIS A 126 -4.86 17.24 3.70
C HIS A 126 -5.93 17.42 2.63
N TYR A 127 -6.21 16.35 1.86
CA TYR A 127 -7.20 16.40 0.78
C TYR A 127 -8.60 16.74 1.33
N ARG A 128 -9.03 16.08 2.41
CA ARG A 128 -10.31 16.33 3.10
C ARG A 128 -10.40 17.72 3.72
N ALA A 129 -9.27 18.34 4.05
CA ALA A 129 -9.21 19.72 4.52
C ALA A 129 -9.28 20.76 3.39
N GLY A 130 -9.52 20.35 2.15
CA GLY A 130 -9.56 21.25 0.99
C GLY A 130 -8.17 21.71 0.53
N ARG A 131 -7.12 20.94 0.87
CA ARG A 131 -5.71 21.23 0.56
C ARG A 131 -5.15 20.19 -0.42
N PRO A 132 -5.60 20.18 -1.70
CA PRO A 132 -5.25 19.13 -2.65
C PRO A 132 -3.77 19.14 -3.05
N MET A 133 -3.11 20.30 -3.02
CA MET A 133 -1.70 20.40 -3.38
C MET A 133 -0.80 19.81 -2.29
N GLU A 134 -1.09 20.11 -1.03
CA GLU A 134 -0.42 19.54 0.15
C GLU A 134 -0.66 18.04 0.25
N ALA A 135 -1.89 17.59 -0.04
CA ALA A 135 -2.19 16.17 -0.14
C ALA A 135 -1.33 15.48 -1.20
N LEU A 136 -1.29 16.05 -2.40
CA LEU A 136 -0.55 15.46 -3.51
C LEU A 136 0.97 15.47 -3.26
N TRP A 137 1.48 16.55 -2.68
CA TRP A 137 2.86 16.65 -2.23
C TRP A 137 3.20 15.53 -1.26
N TRP A 138 2.41 15.35 -0.19
CA TRP A 138 2.65 14.30 0.79
C TRP A 138 2.59 12.91 0.15
N LEU A 139 1.55 12.66 -0.65
CA LEU A 139 1.34 11.36 -1.31
C LEU A 139 2.49 11.02 -2.26
N GLN A 140 3.03 11.99 -3.01
CA GLN A 140 4.18 11.77 -3.89
C GLN A 140 5.49 11.62 -3.12
N TYR A 141 5.75 12.49 -2.14
CA TYR A 141 6.96 12.40 -1.31
C TYR A 141 7.04 11.05 -0.59
N SER A 142 5.96 10.65 0.10
CA SER A 142 5.88 9.39 0.82
C SER A 142 5.89 8.17 -0.12
N TYR A 143 5.47 8.32 -1.38
CA TYR A 143 5.58 7.23 -2.37
C TYR A 143 7.04 6.86 -2.60
N PHE A 144 7.89 7.86 -2.84
CA PHE A 144 9.30 7.64 -3.11
C PHE A 144 10.11 7.25 -1.87
N ASN A 145 9.66 7.66 -0.67
CA ASN A 145 10.42 7.45 0.56
C ASN A 145 9.90 6.30 1.44
N SER A 146 8.68 5.79 1.20
CA SER A 146 8.03 4.84 2.09
C SER A 146 7.01 3.95 1.36
N TRP A 147 5.73 4.37 1.26
CA TRP A 147 4.64 3.47 0.88
C TRP A 147 4.78 2.85 -0.52
N GLY A 148 5.51 3.47 -1.45
CA GLY A 148 5.77 2.89 -2.77
C GLY A 148 6.59 1.60 -2.67
N ASN A 149 7.60 1.57 -1.80
CA ASN A 149 8.41 0.38 -1.58
C ASN A 149 7.60 -0.72 -0.88
N HIS A 150 6.88 -0.37 0.19
CA HIS A 150 6.02 -1.30 0.92
C HIS A 150 4.92 -1.88 0.02
N ALA A 151 4.27 -1.06 -0.82
CA ALA A 151 3.26 -1.53 -1.77
C ALA A 151 3.87 -2.45 -2.84
N GLY A 152 5.07 -2.15 -3.35
CA GLY A 152 5.76 -2.99 -4.33
C GLY A 152 6.13 -4.37 -3.76
N ALA A 153 6.71 -4.40 -2.57
CA ALA A 153 7.07 -5.63 -1.87
C ALA A 153 5.82 -6.48 -1.54
N ALA A 154 4.79 -5.84 -0.98
CA ALA A 154 3.51 -6.51 -0.70
C ALA A 154 2.84 -7.05 -1.98
N LEU A 155 2.87 -6.29 -3.09
CA LEU A 155 2.35 -6.74 -4.38
C LEU A 155 3.04 -8.03 -4.85
N ARG A 156 4.38 -8.06 -4.77
CA ARG A 156 5.17 -9.20 -5.19
C ARG A 156 4.89 -10.44 -4.34
N ALA A 157 4.81 -10.27 -3.02
CA ALA A 157 4.50 -11.32 -2.07
C ALA A 157 3.07 -11.87 -2.26
N LEU A 158 2.07 -10.99 -2.38
CA LEU A 158 0.68 -11.39 -2.60
C LEU A 158 0.50 -12.11 -3.95
N GLN A 159 1.19 -11.66 -5.00
CA GLN A 159 1.16 -12.35 -6.29
C GLN A 159 1.71 -13.78 -6.17
N ALA A 160 2.79 -13.98 -5.40
CA ALA A 160 3.33 -15.32 -5.13
C ALA A 160 2.34 -16.17 -4.33
N LEU A 161 1.77 -15.64 -3.24
CA LEU A 161 0.80 -16.36 -2.41
C LEU A 161 -0.44 -16.79 -3.19
N VAL A 162 -1.00 -15.89 -4.02
CA VAL A 162 -2.16 -16.21 -4.85
C VAL A 162 -1.80 -17.29 -5.87
N ALA A 163 -0.62 -17.24 -6.49
CA ALA A 163 -0.17 -18.29 -7.41
C ALA A 163 -0.02 -19.64 -6.69
N HIS A 164 0.66 -19.69 -5.54
CA HIS A 164 0.81 -20.89 -4.73
C HIS A 164 -0.55 -21.50 -4.33
N SER A 165 -1.49 -20.66 -3.86
CA SER A 165 -2.84 -21.12 -3.48
C SER A 165 -3.64 -21.76 -4.63
N ARG A 166 -3.23 -21.56 -5.88
CA ARG A 166 -3.91 -22.08 -7.08
C ARG A 166 -3.15 -23.20 -7.77
N LEU A 167 -1.82 -23.19 -7.69
CA LEU A 167 -0.94 -24.04 -8.49
C LEU A 167 -0.22 -25.12 -7.68
N ASP A 168 -0.14 -24.98 -6.36
CA ASP A 168 0.43 -26.01 -5.50
C ASP A 168 -0.59 -27.17 -5.37
N VAL A 169 -0.65 -28.03 -6.38
CA VAL A 169 -1.32 -29.33 -6.31
C VAL A 169 -0.42 -30.29 -5.53
N GLU A 170 -1.00 -31.15 -4.70
CA GLU A 170 -0.25 -32.19 -3.97
C GLU A 170 0.66 -32.97 -4.93
N GLU A 171 1.94 -33.13 -4.57
CA GLU A 171 2.87 -33.97 -5.32
C GLU A 171 2.24 -35.37 -5.51
N GLU A 172 2.13 -35.81 -6.77
CA GLU A 172 1.72 -37.17 -7.09
C GLU A 172 2.73 -38.12 -6.45
N LYS A 173 2.29 -38.84 -5.41
CA LYS A 173 3.10 -39.88 -4.78
C LYS A 173 3.25 -41.03 -5.77
N THR A 174 4.32 -41.03 -6.55
CA THR A 174 4.68 -42.17 -7.39
C THR A 174 4.90 -43.39 -6.49
N PRO A 175 4.14 -44.47 -6.64
CA PRO A 175 4.41 -45.70 -5.89
C PRO A 175 5.80 -46.21 -6.26
N VAL A 176 6.64 -46.48 -5.24
CA VAL A 176 7.89 -47.23 -5.39
C VAL A 176 7.56 -48.71 -5.51
#